data_AF-A0A7S2RL38-F1
#
_entry.id   AF-A0A7S2RL38-F1
#
_cell.length_a   1.000
_cell.length_b   1.000
_cell.length_c   1.000
_cell.angle_alpha   90.00
_cell.angle_beta   90.00
_cell.angle_gamma   90.00
#
_symmetry.space_group_name_H-M   'P 1'
#
loop_
_entity.id
_entity.type
_entity.pdbx_description
1 polymer ?
#
loop_
_entity_poly.entity_id
_entity_poly.type
_entity_poly.pdbx_seq_one_letter_code
_entity_poly.pdbx_strand_id
1 'polypeptide(L)'
;MIVRELDATCASCDTFYRDFVDRQIPVVLRNVGKDWPATKKWNFDYIAQIGGDISVMASVSNEEQNGQTVKTKASLAKLLNVYKNGIGDNQNNSIPYVKQFDLFGMFPQLRDDINLDIWNWRTHCCVNAWLGPAGAVTGVHSDDENNIAVSILGRKEFTIFAPEDRPYLYVNDKYDPGTECCSVDHVNPALELHPLYSSADPAVVVLNPGDGLFIPLNWWHGVRNLDASISINAFASTPLETVRYGSFRLLYWVLHNLGLYKYGNCVCHASRFIEYS
;
A
#
# COMPACT_ATOMS: atom_id res chain seq x y z
N MET A 1 13.96 3.27 -16.23
CA MET A 1 14.53 2.47 -15.12
C MET A 1 14.13 1.00 -15.28
N ILE A 2 14.89 0.03 -14.75
CA ILE A 2 14.52 -1.40 -14.76
C ILE A 2 14.51 -1.95 -13.35
N VAL A 3 13.38 -2.49 -12.89
CA VAL A 3 13.28 -3.24 -11.63
C VAL A 3 13.66 -4.69 -11.92
N ARG A 4 14.62 -5.22 -11.15
CA ARG A 4 15.11 -6.60 -11.33
C ARG A 4 14.12 -7.59 -10.75
N GLU A 5 14.19 -8.83 -11.23
CA GLU A 5 13.43 -9.94 -10.67
C GLU A 5 14.39 -10.94 -10.00
N LEU A 6 13.95 -11.48 -8.87
CA LEU A 6 14.63 -12.50 -8.10
C LEU A 6 13.63 -13.61 -7.80
N ASP A 7 13.95 -14.85 -8.19
CA ASP A 7 13.15 -16.00 -7.78
C ASP A 7 13.46 -16.33 -6.32
N ALA A 8 12.50 -16.08 -5.44
CA ALA A 8 12.64 -16.26 -4.00
C ALA A 8 12.82 -17.74 -3.61
N THR A 9 12.47 -18.70 -4.48
CA THR A 9 12.68 -20.13 -4.21
C THR A 9 14.13 -20.57 -4.35
N CYS A 10 14.93 -19.79 -5.08
CA CYS A 10 16.33 -20.10 -5.38
C CYS A 10 17.32 -19.12 -4.73
N ALA A 11 16.82 -18.03 -4.15
CA ALA A 11 17.63 -16.99 -3.53
C ALA A 11 17.76 -17.20 -2.02
N SER A 12 18.98 -17.04 -1.49
CA SER A 12 19.18 -16.97 -0.05
C SER A 12 18.75 -15.60 0.49
N CYS A 13 18.32 -15.53 1.76
CA CYS A 13 18.06 -14.25 2.42
C CYS A 13 19.28 -13.33 2.33
N ASP A 14 20.50 -13.84 2.53
CA ASP A 14 21.73 -13.04 2.47
C ASP A 14 21.92 -12.36 1.10
N THR A 15 21.59 -13.06 0.00
CA THR A 15 21.63 -12.47 -1.35
C THR A 15 20.63 -11.32 -1.46
N PHE A 16 19.40 -11.52 -0.98
CA PHE A 16 18.37 -10.47 -1.00
C PHE A 16 18.81 -9.23 -0.22
N TYR A 17 19.34 -9.40 1.00
CA TYR A 17 19.78 -8.28 1.82
C TYR A 17 20.98 -7.54 1.20
N ARG A 18 22.04 -8.27 0.86
CA ARG A 18 23.28 -7.67 0.31
C ARG A 18 23.05 -6.94 -1.00
N ASP A 19 22.28 -7.52 -1.91
CA ASP A 19 22.18 -7.02 -3.28
C ASP A 19 21.06 -5.99 -3.47
N PHE A 20 20.07 -5.95 -2.57
CA PHE A 20 18.88 -5.10 -2.71
C PHE A 20 18.59 -4.26 -1.46
N VAL A 21 18.42 -4.86 -0.29
CA VAL A 21 18.03 -4.12 0.92
C VAL A 21 19.11 -3.13 1.37
N ASP A 22 20.34 -3.61 1.54
CA ASP A 22 21.48 -2.78 1.98
C ASP A 22 21.85 -1.72 0.94
N ARG A 23 21.47 -1.94 -0.32
CA ARG A 23 21.74 -1.05 -1.45
C ARG A 23 20.56 -0.13 -1.79
N GLN A 24 19.42 -0.31 -1.13
CA GLN A 24 18.18 0.42 -1.38
C GLN A 24 17.74 0.37 -2.86
N ILE A 25 17.73 -0.85 -3.42
CA ILE A 25 17.33 -1.10 -4.83
C ILE A 25 16.05 -1.94 -4.84
N PRO A 26 14.98 -1.53 -5.55
CA PRO A 26 13.75 -2.30 -5.64
C PRO A 26 13.98 -3.60 -6.41
N VAL A 27 13.25 -4.64 -6.01
CA VAL A 27 13.29 -5.95 -6.66
C VAL A 27 11.96 -6.68 -6.55
N VAL A 28 11.55 -7.31 -7.65
CA VAL A 28 10.42 -8.23 -7.65
C VAL A 28 10.87 -9.58 -7.10
N LEU A 29 10.24 -10.02 -6.03
CA LEU A 29 10.45 -11.33 -5.40
C LEU A 29 9.43 -12.31 -5.98
N ARG A 30 9.77 -12.95 -7.09
CA ARG A 30 8.88 -13.93 -7.73
C ARG A 30 8.72 -15.15 -6.83
N ASN A 31 7.49 -15.66 -6.74
CA ASN A 31 7.15 -16.87 -5.97
C ASN A 31 7.38 -16.82 -4.45
N VAL A 32 7.64 -15.65 -3.84
CA VAL A 32 7.95 -15.54 -2.40
C VAL A 32 6.83 -16.08 -1.49
N GLY A 33 5.58 -15.88 -1.90
CA GLY A 33 4.39 -16.34 -1.20
C GLY A 33 3.72 -17.57 -1.84
N LYS A 34 4.35 -18.20 -2.84
CA LYS A 34 3.73 -19.26 -3.65
C LYS A 34 3.22 -20.43 -2.81
N ASP A 35 3.97 -20.79 -1.76
CA ASP A 35 3.64 -21.94 -0.93
C ASP A 35 2.87 -21.62 0.35
N TRP A 36 2.60 -20.34 0.59
CA TRP A 36 1.88 -19.90 1.78
C TRP A 36 0.46 -20.47 1.81
N PRO A 37 -0.03 -20.85 3.00
CA PRO A 37 -1.44 -21.14 3.14
C PRO A 37 -2.33 -19.96 2.71
N ALA A 38 -1.90 -18.71 2.91
CA ALA A 38 -2.65 -17.53 2.51
C ALA A 38 -2.96 -17.49 1.00
N THR A 39 -1.98 -17.74 0.14
CA THR A 39 -2.18 -17.74 -1.33
C THR A 39 -3.03 -18.90 -1.84
N LYS A 40 -3.20 -19.93 -1.01
CA LYS A 40 -4.01 -21.13 -1.32
C LYS A 40 -5.42 -21.05 -0.75
N LYS A 41 -5.59 -20.44 0.42
CA LYS A 41 -6.85 -20.40 1.19
C LYS A 41 -7.58 -19.07 1.08
N TRP A 42 -6.87 -17.95 1.07
CA TRP A 42 -7.49 -16.65 1.24
C TRP A 42 -8.22 -16.24 -0.03
N ASN A 43 -9.51 -16.05 0.15
CA ASN A 43 -10.40 -15.37 -0.78
C ASN A 43 -11.37 -14.52 0.03
N PHE A 44 -12.20 -13.74 -0.64
CA PHE A 44 -13.15 -12.85 0.04
C PHE A 44 -14.15 -13.60 0.93
N ASP A 45 -14.58 -14.80 0.56
CA ASP A 45 -15.49 -15.60 1.40
C ASP A 45 -14.78 -16.09 2.67
N TYR A 46 -13.52 -16.54 2.55
CA TYR A 46 -12.71 -17.00 3.67
C TYR A 46 -12.48 -15.88 4.70
N ILE A 47 -12.10 -14.68 4.25
CA ILE A 47 -11.90 -13.54 5.15
C ILE A 47 -13.23 -13.09 5.77
N ALA A 48 -14.34 -13.15 5.02
CA ALA A 48 -15.67 -12.86 5.56
C ALA A 48 -16.10 -13.87 6.64
N GLN A 49 -15.73 -15.15 6.52
CA GLN A 49 -16.01 -16.15 7.55
C GLN A 49 -15.25 -15.90 8.85
N ILE A 50 -14.05 -15.33 8.78
CA ILE A 50 -13.22 -15.05 9.95
C ILE A 50 -13.71 -13.81 10.70
N GLY A 51 -14.09 -12.78 9.95
CA GLY A 51 -14.25 -11.43 10.50
C GLY A 51 -15.32 -10.57 9.87
N GLY A 52 -16.24 -11.15 9.09
CA GLY A 52 -17.18 -10.39 8.26
C GLY A 52 -18.05 -9.38 9.01
N ASP A 53 -18.37 -9.65 10.27
CA ASP A 53 -19.25 -8.82 11.10
C ASP A 53 -18.58 -7.56 11.64
N ILE A 54 -17.24 -7.49 11.60
CA ILE A 54 -16.54 -6.29 12.07
C ILE A 54 -16.85 -5.12 11.15
N SER A 55 -16.85 -3.93 11.72
CA SER A 55 -16.95 -2.69 10.94
C SER A 55 -15.56 -2.14 10.65
N VAL A 56 -15.27 -1.90 9.37
CA VAL A 56 -14.00 -1.36 8.88
C VAL A 56 -14.19 -0.01 8.21
N MET A 57 -13.13 0.80 8.25
CA MET A 57 -13.03 2.03 7.48
C MET A 57 -12.50 1.72 6.08
N ALA A 58 -13.09 2.34 5.05
CA ALA A 58 -12.66 2.20 3.67
C ALA A 58 -12.63 3.59 2.98
N SER A 59 -11.65 3.78 2.11
CA SER A 59 -11.47 5.02 1.34
C SER A 59 -12.25 4.96 0.04
N VAL A 60 -13.02 6.00 -0.26
CA VAL A 60 -13.86 6.08 -1.48
C VAL A 60 -13.16 6.90 -2.56
N SER A 61 -12.23 7.78 -2.17
CA SER A 61 -11.37 8.54 -3.06
C SER A 61 -9.93 8.03 -3.04
N ASN A 62 -9.18 8.38 -4.08
CA ASN A 62 -7.72 8.30 -4.06
C ASN A 62 -7.17 9.46 -3.20
N GLU A 63 -7.10 9.24 -1.90
CA GLU A 63 -6.83 10.27 -0.89
C GLU A 63 -5.39 10.82 -0.91
N GLU A 64 -4.46 10.09 -1.53
CA GLU A 64 -3.07 10.50 -1.70
C GLU A 64 -2.90 11.60 -2.76
N GLN A 65 -3.89 11.77 -3.65
CA GLN A 65 -3.90 12.85 -4.64
C GLN A 65 -4.55 14.13 -4.10
N ASN A 66 -4.46 15.21 -4.89
CA ASN A 66 -5.15 16.45 -4.59
C ASN A 66 -6.67 16.21 -4.57
N GLY A 67 -7.29 16.37 -3.40
CA GLY A 67 -8.72 16.17 -3.25
C GLY A 67 -9.18 15.93 -1.81
N GLN A 68 -10.49 15.78 -1.66
CA GLN A 68 -11.10 15.44 -0.37
C GLN A 68 -10.79 13.99 0.00
N THR A 69 -10.45 13.78 1.27
CA THR A 69 -10.37 12.45 1.87
C THR A 69 -11.80 12.01 2.18
N VAL A 70 -12.34 11.12 1.36
CA VAL A 70 -13.70 10.60 1.53
C VAL A 70 -13.60 9.18 2.04
N LYS A 71 -14.13 8.94 3.24
CA LYS A 71 -14.16 7.60 3.83
C LYS A 71 -15.58 7.16 4.12
N THR A 72 -15.75 5.86 4.17
CA THR A 72 -16.98 5.22 4.62
C THR A 72 -16.67 4.16 5.66
N LYS A 73 -17.70 3.78 6.40
CA LYS A 73 -17.67 2.72 7.39
C LYS A 73 -18.73 1.71 7.03
N ALA A 74 -18.33 0.45 6.86
CA ALA A 74 -19.23 -0.64 6.49
C ALA A 74 -18.79 -1.93 7.19
N SER A 75 -19.64 -2.97 7.19
CA SER A 75 -19.20 -4.30 7.60
C SER A 75 -18.20 -4.85 6.59
N LEU A 76 -17.20 -5.60 7.07
CA LEU A 76 -16.19 -6.20 6.21
C LEU A 76 -16.85 -7.14 5.20
N ALA A 77 -17.80 -7.98 5.63
CA ALA A 77 -18.54 -8.88 4.74
C ALA A 77 -19.22 -8.16 3.57
N LYS A 78 -19.80 -6.98 3.81
CA LYS A 78 -20.46 -6.18 2.76
C LYS A 78 -19.45 -5.73 1.70
N LEU A 79 -18.33 -5.16 2.13
CA LEU A 79 -17.27 -4.70 1.21
C LEU A 79 -16.66 -5.86 0.42
N LEU A 80 -16.37 -6.98 1.09
CA LEU A 80 -15.83 -8.18 0.45
C LEU A 80 -16.79 -8.76 -0.60
N ASN A 81 -18.09 -8.76 -0.33
CA ASN A 81 -19.09 -9.19 -1.30
C ASN A 81 -19.15 -8.25 -2.52
N VAL A 82 -19.01 -6.94 -2.31
CA VAL A 82 -18.93 -5.97 -3.42
C VAL A 82 -17.68 -6.21 -4.26
N TYR A 83 -16.52 -6.45 -3.64
CA TYR A 83 -15.26 -6.71 -4.36
C TYR A 83 -15.33 -7.98 -5.20
N LYS A 84 -15.97 -9.03 -4.66
CA LYS A 84 -16.17 -10.31 -5.35
C LYS A 84 -17.05 -10.17 -6.59
N ASN A 85 -18.15 -9.42 -6.49
CA ASN A 85 -19.16 -9.35 -7.56
C ASN A 85 -18.93 -8.19 -8.53
N GLY A 86 -18.11 -7.19 -8.17
CA GLY A 86 -17.88 -6.00 -8.97
C GLY A 86 -19.08 -5.05 -9.08
N ILE A 87 -20.11 -5.28 -8.26
CA ILE A 87 -21.35 -4.49 -8.25
C ILE A 87 -21.31 -3.59 -7.01
N GLY A 88 -21.03 -2.30 -7.21
CA GLY A 88 -21.17 -1.28 -6.16
C GLY A 88 -22.64 -1.00 -5.84
N ASP A 89 -22.89 -0.28 -4.74
CA ASP A 89 -24.25 0.16 -4.41
C ASP A 89 -24.80 1.12 -5.47
N ASN A 90 -26.11 1.02 -5.78
CA ASN A 90 -26.81 1.61 -6.93
C ASN A 90 -26.75 3.15 -7.02
N GLN A 91 -26.13 3.82 -6.04
CA GLN A 91 -26.05 5.28 -5.95
C GLN A 91 -24.65 5.86 -6.20
N ASN A 92 -23.57 5.06 -6.14
CA ASN A 92 -22.20 5.56 -6.31
C ASN A 92 -21.34 4.60 -7.14
N ASN A 93 -20.85 5.07 -8.29
CA ASN A 93 -19.92 4.32 -9.17
C ASN A 93 -18.56 4.00 -8.53
N SER A 94 -18.24 4.55 -7.34
CA SER A 94 -16.96 4.34 -6.67
C SER A 94 -17.08 3.30 -5.56
N ILE A 95 -16.45 2.14 -5.77
CA ILE A 95 -16.37 1.08 -4.76
C ILE A 95 -15.29 1.44 -3.72
N PRO A 96 -15.60 1.44 -2.40
CA PRO A 96 -14.63 1.76 -1.36
C PRO A 96 -13.45 0.79 -1.34
N TYR A 97 -12.27 1.23 -0.92
CA TYR A 97 -11.04 0.45 -0.79
C TYR A 97 -10.59 0.38 0.67
N VAL A 98 -10.46 -0.84 1.23
CA VAL A 98 -9.89 -1.04 2.57
C VAL A 98 -8.37 -0.98 2.49
N LYS A 99 -7.80 0.08 3.04
CA LYS A 99 -6.37 0.40 3.03
C LYS A 99 -5.77 0.24 4.43
N GLN A 100 -4.50 -0.16 4.50
CA GLN A 100 -3.71 -0.29 5.74
C GLN A 100 -4.47 -0.95 6.91
N PHE A 101 -5.16 -2.05 6.63
CA PHE A 101 -5.99 -2.73 7.62
C PHE A 101 -5.15 -3.65 8.50
N ASP A 102 -5.24 -3.48 9.83
CA ASP A 102 -4.56 -4.33 10.82
C ASP A 102 -5.26 -5.71 10.96
N LEU A 103 -5.24 -6.47 9.87
CA LEU A 103 -5.85 -7.79 9.76
C LEU A 103 -5.26 -8.76 10.79
N PHE A 104 -3.95 -8.70 11.03
CA PHE A 104 -3.26 -9.63 11.93
C PHE A 104 -3.40 -9.24 13.40
N GLY A 105 -3.53 -7.95 13.73
CA GLY A 105 -3.90 -7.52 15.08
C GLY A 105 -5.31 -7.95 15.45
N MET A 106 -6.26 -7.85 14.51
CA MET A 106 -7.64 -8.28 14.74
C MET A 106 -7.83 -9.80 14.68
N PHE A 107 -7.10 -10.51 13.80
CA PHE A 107 -7.20 -11.95 13.62
C PHE A 107 -5.82 -12.61 13.68
N PRO A 108 -5.24 -12.78 14.88
CA PRO A 108 -3.88 -13.28 15.05
C PRO A 108 -3.60 -14.64 14.41
N GLN A 109 -4.60 -15.51 14.33
CA GLN A 109 -4.50 -16.83 13.70
C GLN A 109 -4.10 -16.78 12.22
N LEU A 110 -4.34 -15.66 11.54
CA LEU A 110 -3.95 -15.47 10.14
C LEU A 110 -2.42 -15.36 9.95
N ARG A 111 -1.67 -15.12 11.03
CA ARG A 111 -0.20 -15.12 10.97
C ARG A 111 0.37 -16.49 10.60
N ASP A 112 -0.32 -17.58 10.95
CA ASP A 112 0.10 -18.94 10.61
C ASP A 112 -0.02 -19.25 9.11
N ASP A 113 -0.73 -18.40 8.36
CA ASP A 113 -0.93 -18.56 6.92
C ASP A 113 0.12 -17.84 6.07
N ILE A 114 1.04 -17.08 6.68
CA ILE A 114 2.12 -16.36 6.00
C ILE A 114 3.48 -16.73 6.59
N ASN A 115 4.53 -16.67 5.79
CA ASN A 115 5.90 -16.83 6.28
C ASN A 115 6.63 -15.51 6.14
N LEU A 116 7.11 -14.94 7.26
CA LEU A 116 7.83 -13.68 7.28
C LEU A 116 9.35 -13.84 7.46
N ASP A 117 9.93 -15.00 7.13
CA ASP A 117 11.35 -15.29 7.41
C ASP A 117 12.30 -14.59 6.44
N ILE A 118 11.89 -14.36 5.19
CA ILE A 118 12.63 -13.47 4.26
C ILE A 118 12.59 -12.00 4.72
N TRP A 119 11.68 -11.68 5.64
CA TRP A 119 11.56 -10.41 6.35
C TRP A 119 12.31 -10.46 7.70
N ASN A 120 13.57 -10.93 7.72
CA ASN A 120 14.45 -10.89 8.89
C ASN A 120 14.93 -9.46 9.19
N TRP A 121 13.99 -8.57 9.46
CA TRP A 121 14.24 -7.15 9.61
C TRP A 121 14.99 -6.83 10.90
N ARG A 122 15.83 -5.82 10.80
CA ARG A 122 16.38 -5.13 11.96
C ARG A 122 15.21 -4.33 12.57
N THR A 123 14.83 -4.67 13.80
CA THR A 123 14.02 -3.93 14.80
C THR A 123 12.50 -3.77 14.73
N HIS A 124 11.85 -3.35 13.63
CA HIS A 124 10.39 -3.12 13.64
C HIS A 124 9.74 -3.68 12.37
N CYS A 125 8.64 -4.41 12.52
CA CYS A 125 7.82 -4.88 11.41
C CYS A 125 6.34 -4.63 11.74
N CYS A 126 5.64 -3.80 10.94
CA CYS A 126 4.19 -3.75 10.96
C CYS A 126 3.63 -4.36 9.68
N VAL A 127 2.65 -5.23 9.82
CA VAL A 127 2.08 -5.98 8.68
C VAL A 127 0.63 -5.58 8.53
N ASN A 128 0.33 -4.91 7.42
CA ASN A 128 -0.99 -4.41 7.09
C ASN A 128 -1.55 -5.14 5.87
N ALA A 129 -2.87 -5.29 5.82
CA ALA A 129 -3.57 -5.83 4.67
C ALA A 129 -4.25 -4.72 3.85
N TRP A 130 -4.39 -4.98 2.56
CA TRP A 130 -5.14 -4.15 1.62
C TRP A 130 -6.15 -5.02 0.89
N LEU A 131 -7.43 -4.65 0.97
CA LEU A 131 -8.55 -5.40 0.40
C LEU A 131 -9.33 -4.45 -0.49
N GLY A 132 -9.35 -4.69 -1.81
CA GLY A 132 -9.95 -3.73 -2.72
C GLY A 132 -10.51 -4.33 -4.00
N PRO A 133 -11.38 -3.57 -4.68
CA PRO A 133 -11.93 -3.95 -5.97
C PRO A 133 -10.87 -3.85 -7.08
N ALA A 134 -11.21 -4.40 -8.25
CA ALA A 134 -10.49 -4.11 -9.48
C ALA A 134 -10.61 -2.61 -9.81
N GLY A 135 -9.54 -2.03 -10.34
CA GLY A 135 -9.47 -0.60 -10.67
C GLY A 135 -9.22 0.33 -9.49
N ALA A 136 -9.17 -0.16 -8.25
CA ALA A 136 -8.76 0.67 -7.11
C ALA A 136 -7.32 1.18 -7.29
N VAL A 137 -7.10 2.44 -6.91
CA VAL A 137 -5.81 3.13 -7.05
C VAL A 137 -5.36 3.68 -5.69
N THR A 138 -4.08 3.49 -5.39
CA THR A 138 -3.34 4.27 -4.38
C THR A 138 -2.42 5.22 -5.14
N GLY A 139 -2.57 6.53 -4.91
CA GLY A 139 -1.79 7.56 -5.57
C GLY A 139 -0.29 7.40 -5.35
N VAL A 140 0.52 8.03 -6.20
CA VAL A 140 1.98 7.95 -6.05
C VAL A 140 2.39 8.60 -4.74
N HIS A 141 3.15 7.89 -3.93
CA HIS A 141 3.63 8.36 -2.64
C HIS A 141 4.99 7.74 -2.30
N SER A 142 5.67 8.30 -1.31
CA SER A 142 6.97 7.85 -0.83
C SER A 142 6.93 7.72 0.68
N ASP A 143 7.22 6.53 1.19
CA ASP A 143 7.20 6.20 2.62
C ASP A 143 8.59 6.31 3.28
N ASP A 144 8.59 6.63 4.57
CA ASP A 144 9.79 6.73 5.42
C ASP A 144 10.25 5.39 6.03
N GLU A 145 9.73 4.26 5.51
CA GLU A 145 10.08 2.90 5.91
C GLU A 145 10.35 2.03 4.68
N ASN A 146 11.16 0.98 4.83
CA ASN A 146 11.26 -0.05 3.80
C ASN A 146 9.96 -0.86 3.78
N ASN A 147 9.50 -1.31 2.61
CA ASN A 147 8.28 -2.08 2.47
C ASN A 147 8.51 -3.30 1.59
N ILE A 148 7.89 -4.42 1.94
CA ILE A 148 7.69 -5.52 1.01
C ILE A 148 6.19 -5.78 0.89
N ALA A 149 5.67 -5.54 -0.31
CA ALA A 149 4.29 -5.81 -0.66
C ALA A 149 4.17 -7.18 -1.33
N VAL A 150 3.23 -8.02 -0.90
CA VAL A 150 2.97 -9.35 -1.48
C VAL A 150 1.52 -9.45 -1.91
N SER A 151 1.29 -9.84 -3.17
CA SER A 151 -0.07 -10.10 -3.64
C SER A 151 -0.52 -11.48 -3.18
N ILE A 152 -1.64 -11.56 -2.46
CA ILE A 152 -2.21 -12.83 -1.98
C ILE A 152 -3.31 -13.32 -2.92
N LEU A 153 -4.20 -12.40 -3.34
CA LEU A 153 -5.28 -12.63 -4.30
C LEU A 153 -5.27 -11.50 -5.31
N GLY A 154 -5.52 -11.83 -6.59
CA GLY A 154 -5.57 -10.86 -7.68
C GLY A 154 -4.20 -10.31 -8.07
N ARG A 155 -4.16 -9.55 -9.17
CA ARG A 155 -2.93 -8.88 -9.63
C ARG A 155 -2.92 -7.41 -9.25
N LYS A 156 -1.73 -6.91 -8.92
CA LYS A 156 -1.47 -5.50 -8.66
C LYS A 156 -0.37 -4.99 -9.58
N GLU A 157 -0.59 -3.82 -10.14
CA GLU A 157 0.39 -3.07 -10.92
C GLU A 157 0.99 -1.97 -10.04
N PHE A 158 2.31 -1.93 -9.98
CA PHE A 158 3.09 -0.91 -9.30
C PHE A 158 3.80 -0.05 -10.33
N THR A 159 3.69 1.27 -10.18
CA THR A 159 4.51 2.24 -10.90
C THR A 159 5.53 2.80 -9.92
N ILE A 160 6.80 2.48 -10.11
CA ILE A 160 7.92 2.76 -9.20
C ILE A 160 8.77 3.88 -9.79
N PHE A 161 9.15 4.87 -8.98
CA PHE A 161 10.07 5.94 -9.36
C PHE A 161 11.23 6.01 -8.36
N ALA A 162 12.40 6.37 -8.85
CA ALA A 162 13.56 6.53 -7.99
C ALA A 162 13.39 7.80 -7.11
N PRO A 163 14.02 7.89 -5.93
CA PRO A 163 13.98 9.10 -5.11
C PRO A 163 14.40 10.37 -5.88
N GLU A 164 15.28 10.24 -6.87
CA GLU A 164 15.75 11.32 -7.74
C GLU A 164 14.67 11.90 -8.64
N ASP A 165 13.59 11.15 -8.91
CA ASP A 165 12.45 11.64 -9.71
C ASP A 165 11.56 12.63 -8.94
N ARG A 166 11.77 12.81 -7.62
CA ARG A 166 10.98 13.71 -6.77
C ARG A 166 10.70 15.10 -7.39
N PRO A 167 11.65 15.81 -8.06
CA PRO A 167 11.39 17.10 -8.70
C PRO A 167 10.33 17.06 -9.81
N TYR A 168 10.05 15.89 -10.38
CA TYR A 168 9.09 15.66 -11.46
C TYR A 168 7.72 15.19 -10.97
N LEU A 169 7.59 14.82 -9.69
CA LEU A 169 6.41 14.18 -9.12
C LEU A 169 5.41 15.13 -8.47
N TYR A 170 5.59 16.46 -8.58
CA TYR A 170 4.59 17.44 -8.08
C TYR A 170 4.09 17.12 -6.67
N VAL A 171 5.03 17.00 -5.73
CA VAL A 171 4.73 16.68 -4.33
C VAL A 171 3.70 17.66 -3.78
N ASN A 172 2.63 17.13 -3.22
CA ASN A 172 1.51 17.90 -2.71
C ASN A 172 1.61 18.14 -1.21
N ASP A 173 0.75 19.02 -0.70
CA ASP A 173 0.72 19.39 0.71
C ASP A 173 -0.12 18.46 1.58
N LYS A 174 -0.69 17.38 1.04
CA LYS A 174 -1.50 16.41 1.81
C LYS A 174 -0.65 15.82 2.93
N TYR A 175 -1.19 15.78 4.13
CA TYR A 175 -0.54 15.14 5.26
C TYR A 175 -0.88 13.65 5.33
N ASP A 176 0.15 12.84 5.25
CA ASP A 176 0.13 11.42 5.57
C ASP A 176 1.33 11.10 6.49
N PRO A 177 1.12 10.58 7.71
CA PRO A 177 2.20 10.38 8.66
C PRO A 177 3.31 9.45 8.14
N GLY A 178 4.49 10.03 7.89
CA GLY A 178 5.65 9.28 7.37
C GLY A 178 5.71 9.21 5.84
N THR A 179 4.81 9.90 5.14
CA THR A 179 4.65 9.76 3.70
C THR A 179 4.57 11.12 3.00
N GLU A 180 5.23 11.24 1.86
CA GLU A 180 5.04 12.34 0.90
C GLU A 180 4.16 11.89 -0.26
N CYS A 181 3.21 12.72 -0.69
CA CYS A 181 2.25 12.34 -1.73
C CYS A 181 2.40 13.16 -3.02
N CYS A 182 2.12 12.53 -4.16
CA CYS A 182 2.18 13.10 -5.50
C CYS A 182 0.81 13.66 -5.92
N SER A 183 0.79 14.84 -6.55
CA SER A 183 -0.44 15.41 -7.13
C SER A 183 -0.95 14.66 -8.36
N VAL A 184 -0.08 13.94 -9.07
CA VAL A 184 -0.34 13.40 -10.40
C VAL A 184 -1.05 12.04 -10.31
N ASP A 185 -2.03 11.84 -11.20
CA ASP A 185 -2.57 10.52 -11.47
C ASP A 185 -1.66 9.73 -12.40
N HIS A 186 -0.96 8.74 -11.85
CA HIS A 186 -0.06 7.88 -12.62
C HIS A 186 -0.80 6.96 -13.59
N VAL A 187 -2.10 6.73 -13.40
CA VAL A 187 -2.90 5.90 -14.32
C VAL A 187 -3.30 6.72 -15.55
N ASN A 188 -3.61 8.01 -15.36
CA ASN A 188 -3.98 8.94 -16.44
C ASN A 188 -3.42 10.34 -16.16
N PRO A 189 -2.12 10.58 -16.42
CA PRO A 189 -1.46 11.83 -16.05
C PRO A 189 -1.92 12.98 -16.93
N ALA A 190 -2.49 14.02 -16.31
CA ALA A 190 -2.79 15.30 -16.93
C ALA A 190 -1.50 16.10 -17.18
N LEU A 191 -0.76 15.75 -18.25
CA LEU A 191 0.55 16.31 -18.59
C LEU A 191 0.50 17.80 -18.95
N GLU A 192 -0.65 18.31 -19.36
CA GLU A 192 -0.89 19.74 -19.56
C GLU A 192 -0.83 20.55 -18.26
N LEU A 193 -1.24 19.94 -17.14
CA LEU A 193 -1.15 20.54 -15.80
C LEU A 193 0.19 20.22 -15.13
N HIS A 194 0.78 19.06 -15.47
CA HIS A 194 1.97 18.51 -14.83
C HIS A 194 3.07 18.15 -15.86
N PRO A 195 3.55 19.11 -16.67
CA PRO A 195 4.45 18.82 -17.79
C PRO A 195 5.79 18.17 -17.39
N LEU A 196 6.33 18.48 -16.21
CA LEU A 196 7.58 17.90 -15.70
C LEU A 196 7.45 16.41 -15.42
N TYR A 197 6.24 15.87 -15.23
CA TYR A 197 6.02 14.46 -14.94
C TYR A 197 6.50 13.56 -16.07
N SER A 198 6.46 14.07 -17.31
CA SER A 198 7.00 13.40 -18.49
C SER A 198 8.53 13.21 -18.46
N SER A 199 9.23 13.91 -17.57
CA SER A 199 10.68 13.79 -17.37
C SER A 199 11.06 12.74 -16.31
N ALA A 200 10.10 12.19 -15.57
CA ALA A 200 10.35 11.09 -14.65
C ALA A 200 10.61 9.78 -15.42
N ASP A 201 11.37 8.85 -14.82
CA ASP A 201 11.74 7.57 -15.45
C ASP A 201 11.18 6.34 -14.68
N PRO A 202 9.83 6.14 -14.67
CA PRO A 202 9.23 5.06 -13.92
C PRO A 202 9.59 3.67 -14.46
N ALA A 203 9.51 2.69 -13.57
CA ALA A 203 9.36 1.28 -13.92
C ALA A 203 7.96 0.80 -13.55
N VAL A 204 7.35 -0.03 -14.41
CA VAL A 204 6.04 -0.64 -14.16
C VAL A 204 6.23 -2.14 -13.92
N VAL A 205 5.67 -2.64 -12.83
CA VAL A 205 5.76 -4.04 -12.40
C VAL A 205 4.37 -4.57 -12.12
N VAL A 206 4.07 -5.79 -12.59
CA VAL A 206 2.86 -6.51 -12.20
C VAL A 206 3.21 -7.67 -11.27
N LEU A 207 2.57 -7.70 -10.11
CA LEU A 207 2.63 -8.80 -9.15
C LEU A 207 1.45 -9.74 -9.36
N ASN A 208 1.74 -11.02 -9.55
CA ASN A 208 0.75 -12.08 -9.51
C ASN A 208 0.56 -12.59 -8.07
N PRO A 209 -0.52 -13.34 -7.77
CA PRO A 209 -0.64 -14.03 -6.49
C PRO A 209 0.62 -14.84 -6.15
N GLY A 210 1.21 -14.57 -4.99
CA GLY A 210 2.47 -15.16 -4.52
C GLY A 210 3.73 -14.40 -4.90
N ASP A 211 3.66 -13.37 -5.74
CA ASP A 211 4.79 -12.46 -5.99
C ASP A 211 4.85 -11.35 -4.95
N GLY A 212 6.06 -10.91 -4.63
CA GLY A 212 6.34 -9.76 -3.80
C GLY A 212 7.13 -8.68 -4.52
N LEU A 213 7.14 -7.47 -3.95
CA LEU A 213 7.96 -6.35 -4.37
C LEU A 213 8.61 -5.72 -3.15
N PHE A 214 9.93 -5.69 -3.13
CA PHE A 214 10.67 -4.84 -2.20
C PHE A 214 10.71 -3.41 -2.72
N ILE A 215 10.18 -2.49 -1.91
CA ILE A 215 10.14 -1.05 -2.13
C ILE A 215 11.03 -0.44 -1.05
N PRO A 216 12.23 0.06 -1.42
CA PRO A 216 13.14 0.63 -0.44
C PRO A 216 12.60 1.96 0.11
N LEU A 217 13.15 2.37 1.25
CA LEU A 217 12.81 3.63 1.89
C LEU A 217 12.99 4.82 0.92
N ASN A 218 12.04 5.76 0.93
CA ASN A 218 11.94 6.93 0.04
C ASN A 218 11.71 6.64 -1.46
N TRP A 219 11.49 5.39 -1.86
CA TRP A 219 11.09 5.09 -3.24
C TRP A 219 9.62 5.43 -3.47
N TRP A 220 9.38 6.19 -4.54
CA TRP A 220 8.04 6.60 -4.90
C TRP A 220 7.31 5.46 -5.59
N HIS A 221 6.05 5.25 -5.24
CA HIS A 221 5.26 4.18 -5.83
C HIS A 221 3.77 4.52 -5.90
N GLY A 222 3.16 4.24 -7.05
CA GLY A 222 1.72 4.23 -7.25
C GLY A 222 1.25 2.80 -7.47
N VAL A 223 0.03 2.49 -7.04
CA VAL A 223 -0.52 1.12 -7.11
C VAL A 223 -1.88 1.13 -7.76
N ARG A 224 -2.10 0.23 -8.73
CA ARG A 224 -3.39 -0.04 -9.35
C ARG A 224 -3.74 -1.52 -9.21
N ASN A 225 -4.93 -1.80 -8.68
CA ASN A 225 -5.48 -3.15 -8.67
C ASN A 225 -5.96 -3.51 -10.08
N LEU A 226 -5.35 -4.52 -10.71
CA LEU A 226 -5.80 -5.02 -12.01
C LEU A 226 -7.01 -5.94 -11.86
N ASP A 227 -7.05 -6.69 -10.76
CA ASP A 227 -8.18 -7.52 -10.36
C ASP A 227 -8.62 -7.13 -8.94
N ALA A 228 -9.80 -7.59 -8.50
CA ALA A 228 -10.16 -7.50 -7.09
C ALA A 228 -9.13 -8.30 -6.27
N SER A 229 -8.56 -7.67 -5.24
CA SER A 229 -7.30 -8.15 -4.65
C SER A 229 -7.25 -8.10 -3.13
N ILE A 230 -6.41 -8.99 -2.62
CA ILE A 230 -5.94 -9.04 -1.24
C ILE A 230 -4.42 -8.97 -1.33
N SER A 231 -3.80 -7.99 -0.68
CA SER A 231 -2.34 -7.96 -0.52
C SER A 231 -1.95 -7.69 0.92
N ILE A 232 -0.72 -8.01 1.26
CA ILE A 232 -0.11 -7.62 2.53
C ILE A 232 1.12 -6.76 2.27
N ASN A 233 1.37 -5.81 3.16
CA ASN A 233 2.55 -4.97 3.17
C ASN A 233 3.22 -5.13 4.53
N ALA A 234 4.50 -5.46 4.53
CA ALA A 234 5.31 -5.51 5.73
C ALA A 234 6.30 -4.35 5.69
N PHE A 235 6.05 -3.34 6.51
CA PHE A 235 6.92 -2.17 6.66
C PHE A 235 7.96 -2.42 7.73
N ALA A 236 9.18 -1.99 7.47
CA ALA A 236 10.28 -2.18 8.38
C ALA A 236 11.36 -1.11 8.30
N SER A 237 12.01 -0.92 9.44
CA SER A 237 13.04 0.10 9.65
C SER A 237 14.11 -0.44 10.58
N THR A 238 15.38 -0.27 10.21
CA THR A 238 16.53 -0.49 11.09
C THR A 238 16.48 0.43 12.31
N PRO A 239 17.21 0.14 13.41
CA PRO A 239 17.12 0.99 14.59
C PRO A 239 17.55 2.44 14.33
N LEU A 240 18.51 2.64 13.42
CA LEU A 240 18.94 3.98 13.02
C LEU A 240 17.87 4.72 12.23
N GLU A 241 17.20 4.04 11.29
CA GLU A 241 16.06 4.60 10.55
C GLU A 241 14.89 4.91 11.49
N THR A 242 14.56 4.01 12.42
CA THR A 242 13.52 4.24 13.43
C THR A 242 13.81 5.49 14.26
N VAL A 243 15.05 5.70 14.70
CA VAL A 243 15.41 6.91 15.46
C VAL A 243 15.33 8.15 14.56
N ARG A 244 15.88 8.07 13.33
CA ARG A 244 15.96 9.20 12.41
C ARG A 244 14.58 9.64 11.93
N TYR A 245 13.78 8.74 11.39
CA TYR A 245 12.49 9.05 10.77
C TYR A 245 11.36 9.01 11.80
N GLY A 246 11.38 8.04 12.72
CA GLY A 246 10.35 7.91 13.75
C GLY A 246 10.25 9.10 14.71
N SER A 247 11.36 9.79 15.00
CA SER A 247 11.34 11.00 15.84
C SER A 247 10.63 12.18 15.16
N PHE A 248 10.90 12.43 13.87
CA PHE A 248 10.17 13.43 13.09
C PHE A 248 8.72 13.04 12.89
N ARG A 249 8.44 11.77 12.55
CA ARG A 249 7.09 11.25 12.40
C ARG A 249 6.27 11.44 13.68
N LEU A 250 6.82 11.08 14.85
CA LEU A 250 6.16 11.29 16.14
C LEU A 250 5.89 12.78 16.41
N LEU A 251 6.87 13.65 16.19
CA LEU A 251 6.72 15.10 16.38
C LEU A 251 5.58 15.66 15.52
N TYR A 252 5.61 15.41 14.21
CA TYR A 252 4.58 15.91 13.29
C TYR A 252 3.22 15.27 13.56
N TRP A 253 3.18 13.99 13.94
CA TRP A 253 1.94 13.32 14.33
C TRP A 253 1.32 13.98 15.57
N VAL A 254 2.11 14.28 16.60
CA VAL A 254 1.61 15.01 17.79
C VAL A 254 1.07 16.38 17.38
N LEU A 255 1.85 17.16 16.61
CA LEU A 255 1.42 18.48 16.15
C LEU A 255 0.14 18.42 15.30
N HIS A 256 0.00 17.40 14.45
CA HIS A 256 -1.19 17.21 13.62
C HIS A 256 -2.43 16.90 14.46
N ASN A 257 -2.33 15.98 15.43
CA ASN A 257 -3.45 15.64 16.32
C ASN A 257 -3.84 16.78 17.25
N LEU A 258 -2.91 17.69 17.56
CA LEU A 258 -3.20 18.95 18.26
C LEU A 258 -3.81 20.04 17.35
N GLY A 259 -3.97 19.77 16.05
CA GLY A 259 -4.49 20.72 15.07
C GLY A 259 -3.48 21.78 14.59
N LEU A 260 -2.20 21.65 14.95
CA LEU A 260 -1.16 22.64 14.70
C LEU A 260 -0.38 22.39 13.40
N TYR A 261 -0.56 21.25 12.76
CA TYR A 261 0.15 20.89 11.53
C TYR A 261 -0.77 20.25 10.51
N LYS A 262 -0.98 20.88 9.34
CA LYS A 262 -1.75 20.34 8.19
C LYS A 262 -3.13 19.72 8.52
N TYR A 263 -3.80 20.19 9.58
CA TYR A 263 -5.13 19.72 9.96
C TYR A 263 -6.15 20.08 8.88
N GLY A 264 -7.06 19.15 8.55
CA GLY A 264 -8.07 19.33 7.50
C GLY A 264 -7.58 19.05 6.06
N ASN A 265 -6.27 18.94 5.82
CA ASN A 265 -5.71 18.48 4.55
C ASN A 265 -4.84 17.23 4.76
N CYS A 266 -5.45 16.12 5.14
CA CYS A 266 -4.75 14.89 5.54
C CYS A 266 -5.50 13.63 5.10
N VAL A 267 -4.79 12.50 5.02
CA VAL A 267 -5.41 11.19 4.70
C VAL A 267 -6.01 10.53 5.94
N CYS A 268 -5.55 10.88 7.14
CA CYS A 268 -6.00 10.24 8.37
C CYS A 268 -7.42 10.66 8.76
N HIS A 269 -7.74 11.96 8.69
CA HIS A 269 -9.08 12.48 8.97
C HIS A 269 -9.88 12.64 7.69
N ALA A 270 -11.05 12.01 7.64
CA ALA A 270 -11.95 12.19 6.52
C ALA A 270 -12.49 13.62 6.52
N SER A 271 -12.31 14.34 5.41
CA SER A 271 -12.97 15.63 5.19
C SER A 271 -14.47 15.46 4.94
N ARG A 272 -14.89 14.26 4.53
CA ARG A 272 -16.29 13.87 4.34
C ARG A 272 -16.47 12.39 4.66
N PHE A 273 -17.49 12.09 5.45
CA PHE A 273 -17.99 10.73 5.62
C PHE A 273 -19.20 10.53 4.72
N ILE A 274 -19.27 9.38 4.06
CA ILE A 274 -20.46 8.95 3.34
C ILE A 274 -20.97 7.65 3.93
N GLU A 275 -22.29 7.51 4.06
CA GLU A 275 -22.88 6.21 4.35
C GLU A 275 -22.79 5.36 3.08
N TYR A 276 -22.24 4.16 3.21
CA TYR A 276 -22.27 3.15 2.16
C TYR A 276 -23.48 2.27 2.41
N SER A 277 -24.63 2.70 1.87
CA SER A 277 -25.88 1.93 1.85
C SER A 277 -25.81 0.69 0.98
#